data_AF-A0A950YRC9-F1
#
_entry.id   AF-A0A950YRC9-F1
#
_cell.length_a   1.000
_cell.length_b   1.000
_cell.length_c   1.000
_cell.angle_alpha   90.00
_cell.angle_beta   90.00
_cell.angle_gamma   90.00
#
_symmetry.space_group_name_H-M   'P 1'
#
loop_
_entity.id
_entity.type
_entity.pdbx_description
1 polymer ?
#
loop_
_entity_poly.entity_id
_entity_poly.type
_entity_poly.pdbx_seq_one_letter_code
_entity_poly.pdbx_strand_id
1 'polypeptide(L)'
;MPANPKDLALALELARLADHITLARFRADDLAVDTKPDLTPVTEADTGVEQVVRERLATERPDDAIVGEEYGASSGLGGSRRWIVDPIDGTKNYVRGIPVWATLIALQEAEDVTVGVVSAPALHRRWWAARDHGAHMDDGLSHARRPLRVSAVSELADAQVSFAGLEDWQEISRLDAVIALTERCWRTRSFGDFWAYMLVAEGAMEVALDPVVSLWDLAAPKVIVEEAGGRFTDLIGSPTADGGDAIATNGLVHQQALQLVGR
;
A
#
# COMPACT_ATOMS: atom_id res chain seq x y z
N MET A 1 19.37 8.23 0.93
CA MET A 1 20.20 7.92 2.13
C MET A 1 19.75 6.57 2.67
N PRO A 2 20.65 5.73 3.21
CA PRO A 2 20.23 4.45 3.77
C PRO A 2 19.27 4.68 4.94
N ALA A 3 18.23 3.86 5.03
CA ALA A 3 17.23 4.00 6.08
C ALA A 3 17.80 3.67 7.46
N ASN A 4 17.34 4.39 8.49
CA ASN A 4 17.72 4.12 9.87
C ASN A 4 17.02 2.83 10.37
N PRO A 5 17.75 1.79 10.81
CA PRO A 5 17.16 0.54 11.29
C PRO A 5 16.18 0.72 12.47
N LYS A 6 16.36 1.78 13.28
CA LYS A 6 15.45 2.09 14.40
C LYS A 6 14.08 2.58 13.91
N ASP A 7 14.01 3.18 12.73
CA ASP A 7 12.75 3.65 12.16
C ASP A 7 11.94 2.47 11.61
N LEU A 8 12.58 1.50 10.95
CA LEU A 8 11.90 0.26 10.55
C LEU A 8 11.41 -0.53 11.78
N ALA A 9 12.22 -0.63 12.84
CA ALA A 9 11.80 -1.30 14.07
C ALA A 9 10.56 -0.63 14.70
N LEU A 10 10.52 0.70 14.71
CA LEU A 10 9.37 1.48 15.17
C LEU A 10 8.15 1.27 14.27
N ALA A 11 8.30 1.33 12.95
CA ALA A 11 7.20 1.09 12.00
C ALA A 11 6.56 -0.30 12.20
N LEU A 12 7.38 -1.33 12.42
CA LEU A 12 6.90 -2.69 12.70
C LEU A 12 6.19 -2.79 14.07
N GLU A 13 6.60 -2.01 15.06
CA GLU A 13 5.90 -1.90 16.34
C GLU A 13 4.55 -1.21 16.20
N LEU A 14 4.50 -0.08 15.50
CA LEU A 14 3.26 0.64 15.19
C LEU A 14 2.26 -0.27 14.46
N ALA A 15 2.73 -1.05 13.48
CA ALA A 15 1.89 -2.04 12.80
C ALA A 15 1.33 -3.11 13.76
N ARG A 16 2.09 -3.57 14.77
CA ARG A 16 1.55 -4.52 15.78
C ARG A 16 0.50 -3.88 16.68
N LEU A 17 0.64 -2.60 17.01
CA LEU A 17 -0.37 -1.86 17.76
C LEU A 17 -1.65 -1.73 16.92
N ALA A 18 -1.51 -1.37 15.64
CA ALA A 18 -2.64 -1.27 14.71
C ALA A 18 -3.35 -2.62 14.55
N ASP A 19 -2.61 -3.71 14.33
CA ASP A 19 -3.18 -5.06 14.21
C ASP A 19 -4.08 -5.45 15.39
N HIS A 20 -3.71 -5.06 16.61
CA HIS A 20 -4.52 -5.36 17.80
C HIS A 20 -5.88 -4.66 17.76
N ILE A 21 -5.90 -3.40 17.31
CA ILE A 21 -7.11 -2.58 17.25
C ILE A 21 -8.00 -3.04 16.08
N THR A 22 -7.42 -3.20 14.89
CA THR A 22 -8.15 -3.58 13.68
C THR A 22 -8.72 -5.00 13.80
N LEU A 23 -7.96 -5.99 14.29
CA LEU A 23 -8.51 -7.34 14.47
C LEU A 23 -9.63 -7.41 15.52
N ALA A 24 -9.56 -6.59 16.57
CA ALA A 24 -10.59 -6.57 17.61
C ALA A 24 -11.93 -6.02 17.09
N ARG A 25 -11.89 -5.15 16.08
CA ARG A 25 -13.07 -4.57 15.44
C ARG A 25 -13.53 -5.36 14.21
N PHE A 26 -12.63 -6.01 13.47
CA PHE A 26 -12.99 -6.76 12.28
C PHE A 26 -13.97 -7.91 12.59
N ARG A 27 -15.16 -7.86 11.98
CA ARG A 27 -16.28 -8.82 12.22
C ARG A 27 -16.84 -8.83 13.64
N ALA A 28 -16.69 -7.74 14.40
CA ALA A 28 -17.47 -7.56 15.63
C ALA A 28 -18.98 -7.62 15.32
N ASP A 29 -19.79 -8.09 16.27
CA ASP A 29 -21.22 -8.40 16.03
C ASP A 29 -22.05 -7.17 15.59
N ASP A 30 -21.58 -5.95 15.89
CA ASP A 30 -22.18 -4.68 15.49
C ASP A 30 -21.84 -4.23 14.05
N LEU A 31 -20.99 -4.97 13.33
CA LEU A 31 -20.70 -4.80 11.90
C LEU A 31 -21.60 -5.64 10.99
N ALA A 32 -22.63 -6.31 11.51
CA ALA A 32 -23.55 -7.11 10.69
C ALA A 32 -24.32 -6.24 9.68
N VAL A 33 -24.04 -6.42 8.39
CA VAL A 33 -24.60 -5.60 7.29
C VAL A 33 -25.94 -6.17 6.80
N ASP A 34 -27.06 -5.58 7.23
CA ASP A 34 -28.41 -5.93 6.73
C ASP A 34 -28.92 -5.01 5.58
N THR A 35 -28.25 -3.87 5.31
CA THR A 35 -28.54 -2.95 4.18
C THR A 35 -27.24 -2.34 3.61
N LYS A 36 -27.23 -1.15 2.97
CA LYS A 36 -25.95 -0.48 2.64
C LYS A 36 -25.11 -0.39 3.93
N PRO A 37 -23.81 -0.75 3.89
CA PRO A 37 -23.01 -0.85 5.11
C PRO A 37 -22.97 0.50 5.84
N ASP A 38 -23.27 0.48 7.14
CA ASP A 38 -22.96 1.57 8.05
C ASP A 38 -21.43 1.62 8.19
N LEU A 39 -20.82 2.75 7.82
CA LEU A 39 -19.38 2.93 7.84
C LEU A 39 -18.88 3.37 9.23
N THR A 40 -19.78 3.69 10.16
CA THR A 40 -19.46 4.15 11.52
C THR A 40 -18.44 3.26 12.26
N PRO A 41 -18.57 1.91 12.28
CA PRO A 41 -17.61 1.08 13.01
C PRO A 41 -16.23 1.02 12.36
N VAL A 42 -16.14 1.27 11.05
CA VAL A 42 -14.86 1.37 10.33
C VAL A 42 -14.17 2.68 10.71
N THR A 43 -14.90 3.80 10.71
CA THR A 43 -14.41 5.09 11.19
C THR A 43 -13.88 5.02 12.63
N GLU A 44 -14.52 4.26 13.54
CA GLU A 44 -13.99 4.07 14.90
C GLU A 44 -12.66 3.29 14.94
N ALA A 45 -12.50 2.30 14.08
CA ALA A 45 -11.25 1.53 13.99
C ALA A 45 -10.13 2.38 13.35
N ASP A 46 -10.43 3.09 12.26
CA ASP A 46 -9.49 3.98 11.57
C ASP A 46 -8.96 5.07 12.51
N THR A 47 -9.87 5.83 13.11
CA THR A 47 -9.52 6.91 14.04
C THR A 47 -8.77 6.40 15.27
N GLY A 48 -9.16 5.23 15.80
CA GLY A 48 -8.49 4.61 16.95
C GLY A 48 -7.05 4.19 16.65
N VAL A 49 -6.81 3.60 15.49
CA VAL A 49 -5.45 3.23 15.03
C VAL A 49 -4.61 4.49 14.81
N GLU A 50 -5.13 5.49 14.09
CA GLU A 50 -4.36 6.69 13.80
C GLU A 50 -4.00 7.46 15.08
N GLN A 51 -4.92 7.52 16.04
CA GLN A 51 -4.66 8.14 17.34
C GLN A 51 -3.50 7.46 18.09
N VAL A 52 -3.53 6.12 18.22
CA VAL A 52 -2.47 5.38 18.92
C VAL A 52 -1.12 5.52 18.21
N VAL A 53 -1.12 5.51 16.88
CA VAL A 53 0.09 5.73 16.09
C VAL A 53 0.64 7.14 16.33
N ARG A 54 -0.21 8.17 16.29
CA ARG A 54 0.19 9.56 16.56
C ARG A 54 0.73 9.74 17.97
N GLU A 55 0.08 9.19 18.99
CA GLU A 55 0.54 9.24 20.38
C GLU A 55 1.93 8.60 20.56
N ARG A 56 2.14 7.45 19.91
CA ARG A 56 3.44 6.77 20.00
C ARG A 56 4.53 7.53 19.25
N LEU A 57 4.23 8.06 18.07
CA LEU A 57 5.17 8.89 17.30
C LEU A 57 5.51 10.20 18.02
N ALA A 58 4.55 10.86 18.67
CA ALA A 58 4.80 12.06 19.46
C ALA A 58 5.79 11.80 20.62
N THR A 59 5.86 10.57 21.12
CA THR A 59 6.80 10.16 22.17
C THR A 59 8.17 9.78 21.60
N GLU A 60 8.19 8.96 20.54
CA GLU A 60 9.43 8.36 20.01
C GLU A 60 10.15 9.27 18.99
N ARG A 61 9.40 10.12 18.28
CA ARG A 61 9.85 10.99 17.19
C ARG A 61 9.13 12.36 17.26
N PRO A 62 9.29 13.13 18.35
CA PRO A 62 8.55 14.38 18.58
C PRO A 62 8.76 15.46 17.50
N ASP A 63 9.86 15.38 16.74
CA ASP A 63 10.20 16.35 15.69
C ASP A 63 9.68 15.94 14.29
N ASP A 64 9.28 14.68 14.09
CA ASP A 64 8.78 14.20 12.80
C ASP A 64 7.32 14.66 12.59
N ALA A 65 6.97 15.07 11.37
CA ALA A 65 5.59 15.37 11.02
C ALA A 65 4.78 14.06 10.83
N ILE A 66 3.45 14.16 10.84
CA ILE A 66 2.56 13.01 10.59
C ILE A 66 1.48 13.44 9.60
N VAL A 67 1.30 12.66 8.54
CA VAL A 67 0.21 12.77 7.57
C VAL A 67 -0.60 11.49 7.69
N GLY A 68 -1.85 11.60 8.09
CA GLY A 68 -2.77 10.46 8.15
C GLY A 68 -4.02 10.73 7.32
N GLU A 69 -4.68 9.67 6.89
CA GLU A 69 -5.93 9.73 6.15
C GLU A 69 -7.03 10.43 6.98
N GLU A 70 -7.16 10.08 8.27
CA GLU A 70 -8.30 10.50 9.10
C GLU A 70 -8.15 11.91 9.67
N TYR A 71 -6.96 12.23 10.21
CA TYR A 71 -6.70 13.52 10.85
C TYR A 71 -5.87 14.49 9.99
N GLY A 72 -5.50 14.10 8.77
CA GLY A 72 -4.72 14.92 7.85
C GLY A 72 -3.29 15.16 8.32
N ALA A 73 -2.71 16.30 7.92
CA ALA A 73 -1.34 16.66 8.30
C ALA A 73 -1.28 17.36 9.66
N SER A 74 -0.43 16.87 10.57
CA SER A 74 0.01 17.63 11.75
C SER A 74 1.26 18.43 11.44
N SER A 75 1.36 19.65 11.96
CA SER A 75 2.57 20.45 11.86
C SER A 75 3.70 19.83 12.70
N GLY A 76 4.68 19.22 12.05
CA GLY A 76 6.00 18.96 12.67
C GLY A 76 6.78 20.28 12.84
N LEU A 77 7.83 20.29 13.66
CA LEU A 77 8.64 21.48 13.97
C LEU A 77 9.53 21.97 12.80
N GLY A 78 9.13 21.74 11.54
CA GLY A 78 9.88 22.16 10.35
C GLY A 78 10.95 21.17 9.88
N GLY A 79 10.85 19.90 10.28
CA GLY A 79 11.74 18.83 9.82
C GLY A 79 11.41 18.30 8.42
N SER A 80 12.42 17.76 7.72
CA SER A 80 12.28 17.09 6.41
C SER A 80 11.70 15.67 6.51
N ARG A 81 11.23 15.24 7.68
CA ARG A 81 10.78 13.87 7.95
C ARG A 81 9.30 13.85 8.29
N ARG A 82 8.55 12.98 7.62
CA ARG A 82 7.13 12.77 7.90
C ARG A 82 6.76 11.28 7.90
N TRP A 83 5.98 10.88 8.89
CA TRP A 83 5.30 9.59 8.91
C TRP A 83 3.99 9.72 8.13
N ILE A 84 3.69 8.73 7.31
CA ILE A 84 2.49 8.66 6.49
C ILE A 84 1.74 7.40 6.91
N VAL A 85 0.46 7.53 7.23
CA VAL A 85 -0.34 6.45 7.81
C VAL A 85 -1.69 6.36 7.12
N ASP A 86 -2.01 5.18 6.62
CA ASP A 86 -3.38 4.73 6.35
C ASP A 86 -3.70 3.65 7.40
N PRO A 87 -4.64 3.93 8.32
CA PRO A 87 -5.08 2.97 9.32
C PRO A 87 -5.65 1.65 8.75
N ILE A 88 -6.52 1.72 7.74
CA ILE A 88 -7.22 0.58 7.12
C ILE A 88 -7.44 0.86 5.62
N ASP A 89 -6.44 0.50 4.82
CA ASP A 89 -6.61 0.37 3.38
C ASP A 89 -7.61 -0.75 3.08
N GLY A 90 -8.52 -0.53 2.14
CA GLY A 90 -9.61 -1.45 1.83
C GLY A 90 -10.76 -1.40 2.84
N THR A 91 -11.11 -0.24 3.40
CA THR A 91 -12.28 -0.03 4.30
C THR A 91 -13.58 -0.69 3.80
N LYS A 92 -13.83 -0.67 2.49
CA LYS A 92 -14.99 -1.35 1.86
C LYS A 92 -14.95 -2.87 1.99
N ASN A 93 -13.76 -3.48 1.97
CA ASN A 93 -13.57 -4.90 2.23
C ASN A 93 -13.76 -5.19 3.72
N TYR A 94 -13.16 -4.34 4.56
CA TYR A 94 -13.22 -4.43 6.02
C TYR A 94 -14.67 -4.47 6.53
N VAL A 95 -15.52 -3.51 6.13
CA VAL A 95 -16.94 -3.44 6.55
C VAL A 95 -17.77 -4.63 6.07
N ARG A 96 -17.33 -5.32 5.01
CA ARG A 96 -18.01 -6.50 4.45
C ARG A 96 -17.45 -7.82 4.98
N GLY A 97 -16.48 -7.78 5.90
CA GLY A 97 -15.83 -8.97 6.43
C GLY A 97 -14.91 -9.69 5.43
N ILE A 98 -14.56 -9.05 4.32
CA ILE A 98 -13.57 -9.53 3.35
C ILE A 98 -12.19 -9.26 3.94
N PRO A 99 -11.27 -10.24 4.00
CA PRO A 99 -10.01 -10.10 4.75
C PRO A 99 -8.91 -9.33 4.01
N VAL A 100 -9.22 -8.74 2.85
CA VAL A 100 -8.26 -7.96 2.05
C VAL A 100 -8.32 -6.50 2.49
N TRP A 101 -7.64 -6.22 3.59
CA TRP A 101 -7.42 -4.89 4.15
C TRP A 101 -6.08 -4.87 4.89
N ALA A 102 -5.47 -3.70 5.05
CA ALA A 102 -4.19 -3.58 5.73
C ALA A 102 -3.99 -2.19 6.37
N THR A 103 -3.16 -2.13 7.40
CA THR A 103 -2.58 -0.87 7.85
C THR A 103 -1.31 -0.57 7.06
N LEU A 104 -1.19 0.63 6.53
CA LEU A 104 -0.04 1.11 5.76
C LEU A 104 0.70 2.19 6.55
N ILE A 105 1.99 1.97 6.79
CA ILE A 105 2.83 2.90 7.54
C ILE A 105 4.10 3.14 6.75
N ALA A 106 4.40 4.40 6.46
CA ALA A 106 5.61 4.80 5.79
C ALA A 106 6.32 5.95 6.51
N LEU A 107 7.62 6.04 6.28
CA LEU A 107 8.44 7.20 6.64
C LEU A 107 9.01 7.79 5.35
N GLN A 108 8.78 9.08 5.17
CA GLN A 108 9.37 9.86 4.11
C GLN A 108 10.41 10.82 4.69
N GLU A 109 11.58 10.88 4.05
CA GLU A 109 12.67 11.78 4.37
C GLU A 109 13.00 12.60 3.12
N ALA A 110 12.79 13.92 3.19
CA ALA A 110 12.75 14.82 2.04
C ALA A 110 11.72 14.34 0.99
N GLU A 111 12.16 13.96 -0.20
CA GLU A 111 11.30 13.49 -1.30
C GLU A 111 11.20 11.96 -1.36
N ASP A 112 12.04 11.25 -0.60
CA ASP A 112 12.16 9.79 -0.69
C ASP A 112 11.39 9.09 0.43
N VAL A 113 10.59 8.08 0.08
CA VAL A 113 10.08 7.13 1.08
C VAL A 113 11.20 6.15 1.44
N THR A 114 11.59 6.13 2.71
CA THR A 114 12.74 5.37 3.20
C THR A 114 12.36 4.13 4.02
N VAL A 115 11.16 4.09 4.60
CA VAL A 115 10.62 2.92 5.31
C VAL A 115 9.17 2.72 4.90
N GLY A 116 8.76 1.47 4.71
CA GLY A 116 7.37 1.10 4.43
C GLY A 116 7.01 -0.22 5.11
N VAL A 117 5.82 -0.28 5.69
CA VAL A 117 5.21 -1.48 6.29
C VAL A 117 3.77 -1.57 5.82
N VAL A 118 3.38 -2.75 5.35
CA VAL A 118 2.01 -3.12 5.01
C VAL A 118 1.64 -4.31 5.88
N SER A 119 0.66 -4.14 6.78
CA SER A 119 0.25 -5.17 7.74
C SER A 119 -1.19 -5.60 7.49
N ALA A 120 -1.38 -6.81 6.99
CA ALA A 120 -2.69 -7.39 6.69
C ALA A 120 -2.96 -8.57 7.64
N PRO A 121 -3.35 -8.29 8.90
CA PRO A 121 -3.43 -9.32 9.94
C PRO A 121 -4.54 -10.35 9.67
N ALA A 122 -5.64 -9.97 8.99
CA ALA A 122 -6.68 -10.92 8.56
C ALA A 122 -6.21 -11.88 7.45
N LEU A 123 -5.13 -11.55 6.72
CA LEU A 123 -4.45 -12.45 5.79
C LEU A 123 -3.28 -13.20 6.44
N HIS A 124 -2.98 -12.93 7.71
CA HIS A 124 -1.78 -13.39 8.40
C HIS A 124 -0.48 -13.00 7.67
N ARG A 125 -0.47 -11.83 7.02
CA ARG A 125 0.67 -11.38 6.22
C ARG A 125 1.13 -9.99 6.62
N ARG A 126 2.44 -9.79 6.53
CA ARG A 126 3.05 -8.47 6.66
C ARG A 126 4.21 -8.35 5.68
N TRP A 127 4.31 -7.21 5.02
CA TRP A 127 5.40 -6.84 4.12
C TRP A 127 6.08 -5.59 4.65
N TRP A 128 7.38 -5.49 4.44
CA TRP A 128 8.11 -4.29 4.84
C TRP A 128 9.39 -4.13 4.04
N ALA A 129 9.86 -2.89 3.95
CA ALA A 129 11.13 -2.55 3.37
C ALA A 129 11.72 -1.31 4.05
N ALA A 130 13.02 -1.18 3.91
CA ALA A 130 13.74 0.03 4.25
C ALA A 130 14.80 0.28 3.17
N ARG A 131 15.02 1.53 2.79
CA ARG A 131 15.93 1.91 1.70
C ARG A 131 17.30 1.26 1.89
N ASP A 132 17.79 0.59 0.85
CA ASP A 132 19.06 -0.16 0.80
C ASP A 132 19.14 -1.39 1.73
N HIS A 133 17.99 -1.93 2.18
CA HIS A 133 17.92 -3.11 3.06
C HIS A 133 17.05 -4.25 2.50
N GLY A 134 16.54 -4.09 1.28
CA GLY A 134 15.66 -5.04 0.60
C GLY A 134 14.26 -5.08 1.20
N ALA A 135 13.34 -5.67 0.44
CA ALA A 135 11.98 -5.92 0.86
C ALA A 135 11.80 -7.34 1.40
N HIS A 136 10.95 -7.49 2.41
CA HIS A 136 10.73 -8.74 3.13
C HIS A 136 9.25 -8.94 3.44
N MET A 137 8.87 -10.17 3.72
CA MET A 137 7.55 -10.50 4.25
C MET A 137 7.59 -11.59 5.33
N ASP A 138 6.51 -11.67 6.08
CA ASP A 138 6.13 -12.79 6.94
C ASP A 138 4.69 -13.20 6.57
N ASP A 139 4.46 -14.52 6.46
CA ASP A 139 3.16 -15.12 6.14
C ASP A 139 2.60 -15.98 7.27
N GLY A 140 3.25 -16.01 8.43
CA GLY A 140 2.85 -16.83 9.57
C GLY A 140 2.97 -18.35 9.34
N LEU A 141 3.34 -18.79 8.14
CA LEU A 141 3.45 -20.21 7.75
C LEU A 141 4.87 -20.74 7.97
N SER A 142 5.87 -19.92 7.66
CA SER A 142 7.27 -20.35 7.64
C SER A 142 8.06 -20.01 8.92
N HIS A 143 7.45 -19.29 9.88
CA HIS A 143 8.11 -18.72 11.07
C HIS A 143 9.41 -17.94 10.75
N ALA A 144 9.63 -17.56 9.49
CA ALA A 144 10.85 -16.97 9.02
C ALA A 144 10.55 -15.84 8.04
N ARG A 145 11.31 -14.76 8.17
CA ARG A 145 11.32 -13.65 7.21
C ARG A 145 11.71 -14.15 5.83
N ARG A 146 10.86 -13.93 4.83
CA ARG A 146 11.13 -14.24 3.41
C ARG A 146 11.56 -12.97 2.66
N PRO A 147 12.73 -12.93 2.00
CA PRO A 147 13.07 -11.81 1.12
C PRO A 147 12.17 -11.81 -0.11
N LEU A 148 11.81 -10.61 -0.58
CA LEU A 148 10.99 -10.39 -1.76
C LEU A 148 11.85 -10.13 -2.99
N ARG A 149 11.32 -10.49 -4.16
CA ARG A 149 11.91 -10.18 -5.45
C ARG A 149 10.82 -10.20 -6.50
N VAL A 150 10.76 -9.15 -7.32
CA VAL A 150 9.86 -9.10 -8.47
C VAL A 150 10.19 -10.21 -9.49
N SER A 151 9.24 -10.51 -10.38
CA SER A 151 9.41 -11.53 -11.40
C SER A 151 10.42 -11.13 -12.48
N ALA A 152 10.78 -12.09 -13.34
CA ALA A 152 11.65 -11.87 -14.50
C ALA A 152 10.88 -11.85 -15.84
N VAL A 153 9.54 -11.76 -15.81
CA VAL A 153 8.70 -11.71 -17.01
C VAL A 153 8.96 -10.42 -17.76
N SER A 154 9.36 -10.50 -19.03
CA SER A 154 9.77 -9.33 -19.82
C SER A 154 8.78 -8.89 -20.88
N GLU A 155 7.74 -9.68 -21.15
CA GLU A 155 6.75 -9.41 -22.19
C GLU A 155 5.36 -9.26 -21.57
N LEU A 156 4.59 -8.25 -21.98
CA LEU A 156 3.21 -8.10 -21.51
C LEU A 156 2.36 -9.35 -21.80
N ALA A 157 2.58 -10.02 -22.93
CA ALA A 157 1.83 -11.21 -23.31
C ALA A 157 1.94 -12.39 -22.31
N ASP A 158 2.96 -12.38 -21.44
CA ASP A 158 3.18 -13.37 -20.38
C ASP A 158 2.84 -12.81 -18.97
N ALA A 159 2.52 -11.52 -18.88
CA ALA A 159 2.33 -10.79 -17.64
C ALA A 159 0.95 -11.01 -17.00
N GLN A 160 0.89 -10.98 -15.68
CA GLN A 160 -0.33 -10.85 -14.90
C GLN A 160 -0.53 -9.39 -14.45
N VAL A 161 -1.76 -8.89 -14.63
CA VAL A 161 -2.16 -7.55 -14.22
C VAL A 161 -3.26 -7.59 -13.15
N SER A 162 -3.18 -6.69 -12.17
CA SER A 162 -4.23 -6.42 -11.20
C SER A 162 -4.49 -4.92 -11.05
N PHE A 163 -5.74 -4.57 -10.79
CA PHE A 163 -6.23 -3.22 -10.46
C PHE A 163 -7.35 -3.34 -9.40
N ALA A 164 -7.85 -2.22 -8.87
CA ALA A 164 -9.00 -2.23 -7.96
C ALA A 164 -10.33 -2.51 -8.68
N GLY A 165 -10.91 -1.50 -9.33
CA GLY A 165 -12.19 -1.57 -10.03
C GLY A 165 -12.12 -0.97 -11.42
N LEU A 166 -13.20 -1.08 -12.19
CA LEU A 166 -13.33 -0.41 -13.50
C LEU A 166 -14.00 0.97 -13.37
N GLU A 167 -14.64 1.23 -12.24
CA GLU A 167 -15.41 2.42 -11.93
C GLU A 167 -14.54 3.67 -12.02
N ASP A 168 -13.39 3.71 -11.33
CA ASP A 168 -12.50 4.87 -11.34
C ASP A 168 -11.92 5.15 -12.74
N TRP A 169 -11.61 4.09 -13.50
CA TRP A 169 -11.18 4.21 -14.90
C TRP A 169 -12.26 4.79 -15.80
N GLN A 170 -13.53 4.43 -15.56
CA GLN A 170 -14.67 4.98 -16.28
C GLN A 170 -14.89 6.44 -15.92
N GLU A 171 -14.77 6.81 -14.64
CA GLU A 171 -14.92 8.19 -14.16
C GLU A 171 -13.89 9.14 -14.79
N ILE A 172 -12.65 8.68 -14.96
CA ILE A 172 -11.61 9.46 -15.66
C ILE A 172 -11.62 9.29 -17.19
N SER A 173 -12.65 8.64 -17.75
CA SER A 173 -12.79 8.39 -19.20
C SER A 173 -11.60 7.64 -19.84
N ARG A 174 -11.02 6.68 -19.13
CA ARG A 174 -9.86 5.88 -19.56
C ARG A 174 -10.12 4.36 -19.51
N LEU A 175 -11.38 3.94 -19.47
CA LEU A 175 -11.77 2.53 -19.46
C LEU A 175 -11.14 1.73 -20.62
N ASP A 176 -11.12 2.27 -21.84
CA ASP A 176 -10.51 1.61 -23.00
C ASP A 176 -9.02 1.34 -22.81
N ALA A 177 -8.30 2.20 -22.08
CA ALA A 177 -6.88 2.05 -21.84
C ALA A 177 -6.57 0.86 -20.91
N VAL A 178 -7.32 0.73 -19.80
CA VAL A 178 -7.15 -0.43 -18.91
C VAL A 178 -7.60 -1.71 -19.59
N ILE A 179 -8.70 -1.69 -20.37
CA ILE A 179 -9.14 -2.86 -21.15
C ILE A 179 -8.03 -3.29 -22.13
N ALA A 180 -7.45 -2.35 -22.87
CA ALA A 180 -6.36 -2.66 -23.81
C ALA A 180 -5.14 -3.29 -23.10
N LEU A 181 -4.81 -2.83 -21.87
CA LEU A 181 -3.78 -3.48 -21.05
C LEU A 181 -4.18 -4.92 -20.69
N THR A 182 -5.42 -5.14 -20.24
CA THR A 182 -5.88 -6.49 -19.89
C THR A 182 -5.86 -7.46 -21.07
N GLU A 183 -6.20 -7.01 -22.28
CA GLU A 183 -6.18 -7.83 -23.50
C GLU A 183 -4.76 -8.17 -23.97
N ARG A 184 -3.76 -7.36 -23.58
CA ARG A 184 -2.35 -7.59 -23.88
C ARG A 184 -1.65 -8.48 -22.86
N CYS A 185 -2.24 -8.66 -21.68
CA CYS A 185 -1.70 -9.47 -20.61
C CYS A 185 -2.14 -10.93 -20.72
N TRP A 186 -1.31 -11.86 -20.23
CA TRP A 186 -1.68 -13.28 -20.15
C TRP A 186 -2.90 -13.50 -19.25
N ARG A 187 -2.99 -12.75 -18.15
CA ARG A 187 -4.04 -12.94 -17.14
C ARG A 187 -4.35 -11.65 -16.40
N THR A 188 -5.65 -11.47 -16.15
CA THR A 188 -6.16 -10.34 -15.38
C THR A 188 -6.78 -10.82 -14.08
N ARG A 189 -6.57 -10.04 -13.01
CA ARG A 189 -7.26 -10.12 -11.74
C ARG A 189 -7.62 -8.71 -11.28
N SER A 190 -8.42 -8.65 -10.23
CA SER A 190 -8.80 -7.41 -9.57
C SER A 190 -8.76 -7.65 -8.06
N PHE A 191 -7.56 -7.87 -7.53
CA PHE A 191 -7.38 -8.06 -6.08
C PHE A 191 -7.55 -6.74 -5.32
N GLY A 192 -7.30 -5.61 -5.99
CA GLY A 192 -7.43 -4.26 -5.47
C GLY A 192 -6.44 -3.89 -4.37
N ASP A 193 -6.49 -2.60 -4.04
CA ASP A 193 -5.88 -1.98 -2.87
C ASP A 193 -4.38 -2.33 -2.73
N PHE A 194 -3.82 -2.33 -1.53
CA PHE A 194 -2.41 -2.67 -1.26
C PHE A 194 -1.96 -4.01 -1.85
N TRP A 195 -2.86 -5.00 -1.93
CA TRP A 195 -2.45 -6.39 -2.14
C TRP A 195 -1.94 -6.62 -3.56
N ALA A 196 -2.50 -5.92 -4.54
CA ALA A 196 -1.98 -5.93 -5.91
C ALA A 196 -0.49 -5.53 -5.96
N TYR A 197 -0.11 -4.45 -5.27
CA TYR A 197 1.28 -3.99 -5.19
C TYR A 197 2.19 -4.97 -4.45
N MET A 198 1.69 -5.58 -3.36
CA MET A 198 2.45 -6.58 -2.61
C MET A 198 2.70 -7.84 -3.45
N LEU A 199 1.73 -8.25 -4.28
CA LEU A 199 1.90 -9.37 -5.20
C LEU A 199 2.92 -9.06 -6.31
N VAL A 200 3.05 -7.80 -6.74
CA VAL A 200 4.16 -7.37 -7.61
C VAL A 200 5.50 -7.53 -6.89
N ALA A 201 5.62 -7.03 -5.66
CA ALA A 201 6.84 -7.16 -4.86
C ALA A 201 7.21 -8.64 -4.58
N GLU A 202 6.21 -9.52 -4.39
CA GLU A 202 6.39 -10.96 -4.25
C GLU A 202 6.80 -11.67 -5.56
N GLY A 203 6.73 -10.99 -6.71
CA GLY A 203 6.97 -11.57 -8.04
C GLY A 203 5.86 -12.50 -8.51
N ALA A 204 4.68 -12.43 -7.88
CA ALA A 204 3.48 -13.19 -8.25
C ALA A 204 2.64 -12.46 -9.31
N MET A 205 2.89 -11.16 -9.50
CA MET A 205 2.28 -10.31 -10.52
C MET A 205 3.32 -9.40 -11.17
N GLU A 206 3.02 -8.95 -12.37
CA GLU A 206 3.91 -8.08 -13.15
C GLU A 206 3.45 -6.63 -13.15
N VAL A 207 2.14 -6.38 -13.01
CA VAL A 207 1.56 -5.04 -13.08
C VAL A 207 0.46 -4.87 -12.02
N ALA A 208 0.59 -3.84 -11.20
CA ALA A 208 -0.47 -3.29 -10.36
C ALA A 208 -0.66 -1.81 -10.71
N LEU A 209 -1.90 -1.34 -10.80
CA LEU A 209 -2.18 0.06 -11.15
C LEU A 209 -3.52 0.54 -10.61
N ASP A 210 -3.55 1.81 -10.22
CA ASP A 210 -4.77 2.53 -9.83
C ASP A 210 -4.79 3.92 -10.47
N PRO A 211 -5.93 4.33 -11.06
CA PRO A 211 -6.05 5.58 -11.81
C PRO A 211 -6.29 6.81 -10.94
N VAL A 212 -6.69 6.60 -9.68
CA VAL A 212 -6.99 7.60 -8.66
C VAL A 212 -6.64 6.98 -7.31
N VAL A 213 -5.65 7.51 -6.61
CA VAL A 213 -5.16 6.94 -5.33
C VAL A 213 -4.33 7.98 -4.56
N SER A 214 -4.35 7.92 -3.23
CA SER A 214 -3.74 8.92 -2.35
C SER A 214 -2.31 8.54 -1.92
N LEU A 215 -1.58 9.52 -1.37
CA LEU A 215 -0.22 9.30 -0.87
C LEU A 215 -0.14 8.22 0.23
N TRP A 216 -1.10 8.19 1.14
CA TRP A 216 -1.11 7.25 2.26
C TRP A 216 -1.28 5.79 1.82
N ASP A 217 -2.02 5.58 0.73
CA ASP A 217 -2.18 4.27 0.07
C ASP A 217 -0.88 3.79 -0.60
N LEU A 218 -0.04 4.72 -1.08
CA LEU A 218 1.07 4.40 -1.98
C LEU A 218 2.47 4.48 -1.34
N ALA A 219 2.64 5.26 -0.28
CA ALA A 219 3.97 5.50 0.28
C ALA A 219 4.64 4.18 0.71
N ALA A 220 3.95 3.34 1.49
CA ALA A 220 4.50 2.06 1.93
C ALA A 220 4.68 1.07 0.76
N PRO A 221 3.69 0.87 -0.15
CA PRO A 221 3.89 0.03 -1.33
C PRO A 221 5.06 0.45 -2.23
N LYS A 222 5.27 1.75 -2.46
CA LYS A 222 6.35 2.26 -3.31
C LYS A 222 7.72 1.72 -2.89
N VAL A 223 8.11 1.96 -1.64
CA VAL A 223 9.44 1.53 -1.16
C VAL A 223 9.57 0.02 -1.10
N ILE A 224 8.48 -0.72 -0.82
CA ILE A 224 8.48 -2.18 -0.82
C ILE A 224 8.70 -2.74 -2.24
N VAL A 225 8.01 -2.20 -3.25
CA VAL A 225 8.19 -2.63 -4.64
C VAL A 225 9.60 -2.30 -5.14
N GLU A 226 10.11 -1.10 -4.86
CA GLU A 226 11.46 -0.69 -5.26
C GLU A 226 12.55 -1.56 -4.63
N GLU A 227 12.45 -1.83 -3.32
CA GLU A 227 13.42 -2.67 -2.61
C GLU A 227 13.28 -4.18 -2.95
N ALA A 228 12.17 -4.59 -3.58
CA ALA A 228 12.03 -5.90 -4.21
C ALA A 228 12.65 -5.96 -5.64
N GLY A 229 13.17 -4.83 -6.14
CA GLY A 229 13.76 -4.70 -7.48
C GLY A 229 12.77 -4.30 -8.57
N GLY A 230 11.56 -3.87 -8.21
CA GLY A 230 10.54 -3.38 -9.13
C GLY A 230 10.69 -1.90 -9.49
N ARG A 231 9.71 -1.39 -10.23
CA ARG A 231 9.60 0.04 -10.57
C ARG A 231 8.21 0.54 -10.21
N PHE A 232 8.15 1.72 -9.59
CA PHE A 232 6.93 2.38 -9.15
C PHE A 232 6.91 3.82 -9.66
N THR A 233 5.85 4.22 -10.36
CA THR A 233 5.66 5.60 -10.86
C THR A 233 4.19 5.98 -10.80
N ASP A 234 3.91 7.27 -11.01
CA ASP A 234 2.60 7.72 -11.50
C ASP A 234 2.39 7.27 -12.97
N LEU A 235 1.22 7.54 -13.54
CA LEU A 235 0.85 7.19 -14.92
C LEU A 235 1.51 8.08 -15.98
N ILE A 236 2.20 9.17 -15.61
CA ILE A 236 3.07 9.93 -16.54
C ILE A 236 4.54 9.47 -16.48
N GLY A 237 4.85 8.52 -15.59
CA GLY A 237 6.17 7.91 -15.44
C GLY A 237 7.10 8.60 -14.43
N SER A 238 6.60 9.55 -13.64
CA SER A 238 7.37 10.19 -12.56
C SER A 238 7.52 9.23 -11.38
N PRO A 239 8.73 9.09 -10.79
CA PRO A 239 8.99 8.13 -9.71
C PRO A 239 8.47 8.62 -8.34
N THR A 240 7.17 8.91 -8.21
CA THR A 240 6.53 9.46 -7.01
C THR A 240 5.45 8.53 -6.45
N ALA A 241 5.10 8.71 -5.17
CA ALA A 241 3.88 8.15 -4.54
C ALA A 241 2.78 9.22 -4.37
N ASP A 242 3.05 10.48 -4.74
CA ASP A 242 2.18 11.64 -4.52
C ASP A 242 1.60 12.17 -5.86
N GLY A 243 1.49 11.29 -6.86
CA GLY A 243 1.05 11.64 -8.22
C GLY A 243 -0.47 11.65 -8.41
N GLY A 244 -1.22 11.13 -7.44
CA GLY A 244 -2.69 10.94 -7.53
C GLY A 244 -3.11 9.72 -8.35
N ASP A 245 -2.16 8.98 -8.92
CA ASP A 245 -2.33 7.71 -9.60
C ASP A 245 -1.04 6.88 -9.46
N ALA A 246 -1.10 5.59 -9.78
CA ALA A 246 0.06 4.72 -9.65
C ALA A 246 0.10 3.58 -10.67
N ILE A 247 1.32 3.19 -11.00
CA ILE A 247 1.66 1.91 -11.62
C ILE A 247 2.93 1.34 -11.00
N ALA A 248 2.83 0.11 -10.53
CA ALA A 248 3.94 -0.69 -10.04
C ALA A 248 4.14 -1.90 -10.93
N THR A 249 5.40 -2.17 -11.30
CA THR A 249 5.74 -3.37 -12.08
C THR A 249 7.04 -4.00 -11.63
N ASN A 250 7.37 -5.16 -12.21
CA ASN A 250 8.68 -5.79 -12.08
C ASN A 250 9.84 -5.01 -12.76
N GLY A 251 9.59 -3.80 -13.27
CA GLY A 251 10.54 -2.98 -14.02
C GLY A 251 10.63 -3.33 -15.51
N LEU A 252 10.65 -4.62 -15.86
CA LEU A 252 10.86 -5.10 -17.23
C LEU A 252 9.69 -4.74 -18.17
N VAL A 253 8.45 -4.86 -17.69
CA VAL A 253 7.25 -4.52 -18.48
C VAL A 253 6.75 -3.08 -18.27
N HIS A 254 7.47 -2.28 -17.46
CA HIS A 254 6.98 -0.97 -17.03
C HIS A 254 6.68 -0.01 -18.19
N GLN A 255 7.60 0.09 -19.16
CA GLN A 255 7.40 0.97 -20.32
C GLN A 255 6.30 0.47 -21.25
N GLN A 256 6.17 -0.85 -21.41
CA GLN A 256 5.11 -1.44 -22.24
C GLN A 256 3.73 -1.16 -21.64
N ALA A 257 3.60 -1.29 -20.31
CA ALA A 257 2.35 -0.97 -19.62
C ALA A 257 2.02 0.52 -19.70
N LEU A 258 2.99 1.41 -19.43
CA LEU A 258 2.80 2.86 -19.54
C LEU A 258 2.40 3.33 -20.96
N GLN A 259 2.85 2.65 -22.02
CA GLN A 259 2.41 2.97 -23.39
C GLN A 259 0.90 2.76 -23.61
N LEU A 260 0.27 1.91 -22.81
CA LEU A 260 -1.17 1.62 -22.90
C LEU A 260 -1.99 2.50 -21.96
N VAL A 261 -1.53 2.67 -20.72
CA VAL A 261 -2.31 3.35 -19.67
C VAL A 261 -1.83 4.75 -19.31
N GLY A 262 -0.67 5.17 -19.81
CA GLY A 262 -0.07 6.45 -19.48
C GLY A 262 -0.93 7.65 -19.92
N ARG A 263 -0.72 8.80 -19.30
CA ARG A 263 -1.43 10.06 -19.61
C ARG A 263 -0.63 10.94 -20.57
#